data_AF-A0A128F9N9-F1
#
_entry.id   AF-A0A128F9N9-F1
#
_cell.length_a   1.000
_cell.length_b   1.000
_cell.length_c   1.000
_cell.angle_alpha   90.00
_cell.angle_beta   90.00
_cell.angle_gamma   90.00
#
_symmetry.space_group_name_H-M   'P 1'
#
loop_
_entity.id
_entity.type
_entity.pdbx_description
1 polymer ?
#
loop_
_entity_poly.entity_id
_entity_poly.type
_entity_poly.pdbx_seq_one_letter_code
_entity_poly.pdbx_strand_id
1 'polypeptide(L)'
;MARFFEHTQSVRVSRHCPKGWWMENVTEHVVKGTCLGPDCTQSVFTPSAEGKTARFDVKTERWSPEIDDATLVPFYSVDGVRYFVDEPDGAFPEWAIFEVPPVYEPQTQTVHHDGKKWRVLDIKTGARYWDKEGREQVVAEPGFVLPDDHTWEAPPHVEEGFAVVLEHGKWRLVEDYRGQIQYQKNDGSVSEEVTDLGPIKQGWTLKSPNSPFDVWKQNRWQYDREKERPAKAVNERHWRNGKLTSIIQRLEQYERDLRVPEAYRTGALTESDYENLLADRKALCDYPDNPDFPFGERPALRSDGKGALS
;
A
#
# COMPACT_ATOMS: atom_id res chain seq x y z
N MET A 1 45.25 51.22 -24.52
CA MET A 1 46.09 51.68 -25.66
C MET A 1 47.53 51.37 -25.28
N ALA A 2 48.32 50.69 -26.12
CA ALA A 2 49.65 50.24 -25.70
C ALA A 2 50.58 51.42 -25.43
N ARG A 3 51.08 51.53 -24.18
CA ARG A 3 52.00 52.60 -23.76
C ARG A 3 53.44 52.10 -23.90
N PHE A 4 54.19 52.69 -24.82
CA PHE A 4 55.59 52.34 -25.08
C PHE A 4 56.53 53.07 -24.11
N PHE A 5 57.62 52.42 -23.72
CA PHE A 5 58.63 53.01 -22.84
C PHE A 5 59.67 53.82 -23.63
N GLU A 6 60.02 55.01 -23.13
CA GLU A 6 60.99 55.91 -23.78
C GLU A 6 62.46 55.58 -23.45
N HIS A 7 62.68 54.77 -22.40
CA HIS A 7 63.98 54.32 -21.93
C HIS A 7 63.96 52.84 -21.57
N THR A 8 65.12 52.20 -21.67
CA THR A 8 65.31 50.85 -21.13
C THR A 8 65.38 50.93 -19.61
N GLN A 9 64.55 50.16 -18.91
CA GLN A 9 64.45 50.20 -17.45
C GLN A 9 63.83 48.90 -16.89
N SER A 10 63.98 48.70 -15.58
CA SER A 10 63.25 47.66 -14.84
C SER A 10 62.01 48.27 -14.19
N VAL A 11 60.86 47.65 -14.37
CA VAL A 11 59.58 48.14 -13.86
C VAL A 11 58.91 47.04 -13.06
N ARG A 12 58.48 47.35 -11.84
CA ARG A 12 57.65 46.44 -11.04
C ARG A 12 56.23 46.48 -11.59
N VAL A 13 55.68 45.30 -11.87
CA VAL A 13 54.35 45.14 -12.45
C VAL A 13 53.57 44.08 -11.69
N SER A 14 52.25 44.17 -11.77
CA SER A 14 51.36 43.07 -11.40
C SER A 14 50.97 42.32 -12.67
N ARG A 15 51.02 40.98 -12.61
CA ARG A 15 50.48 40.10 -13.63
C ARG A 15 49.06 39.71 -13.28
N HIS A 16 48.20 39.64 -14.29
CA HIS A 16 46.82 39.18 -14.15
C HIS A 16 46.47 38.15 -15.22
N CYS A 17 45.56 37.23 -14.89
CA CYS A 17 45.09 36.24 -15.85
C CYS A 17 44.23 36.90 -16.94
N PRO A 18 43.81 36.18 -18.00
CA PRO A 18 42.94 36.72 -19.05
C PRO A 18 41.60 37.27 -18.55
N LYS A 19 41.10 36.77 -17.41
CA LYS A 19 39.89 37.28 -16.73
C LYS A 19 40.16 38.49 -15.82
N GLY A 20 41.41 38.93 -15.71
CA GLY A 20 41.84 40.08 -14.94
C GLY A 20 42.22 39.79 -13.49
N TRP A 21 42.14 38.55 -13.00
CA TRP A 21 42.52 38.22 -11.62
C TRP A 21 44.02 38.34 -11.41
N TRP A 22 44.41 38.99 -10.32
CA TRP A 22 45.81 39.09 -9.91
C TRP A 22 46.44 37.69 -9.74
N MET A 23 47.66 37.52 -10.24
CA MET A 23 48.42 36.27 -10.11
C MET A 23 49.67 36.46 -9.26
N GLU A 24 50.48 37.46 -9.61
CA GLU A 24 51.75 37.71 -8.93
C GLU A 24 52.27 39.12 -9.22
N ASN A 25 53.27 39.54 -8.44
CA ASN A 25 54.04 40.76 -8.69
C ASN A 25 55.46 40.39 -9.11
N VAL A 26 55.91 40.93 -10.24
CA VAL A 26 57.24 40.66 -10.81
C VAL A 26 57.93 41.95 -11.19
N THR A 27 59.24 41.89 -11.43
CA THR A 27 59.99 42.98 -12.05
C THR A 27 60.31 42.61 -13.49
N GLU A 28 59.76 43.38 -14.42
CA GLU A 28 59.97 43.21 -15.85
C GLU A 28 61.06 44.16 -16.35
N HIS A 29 61.98 43.65 -17.17
CA HIS A 29 62.98 44.48 -17.85
C HIS A 29 62.46 44.87 -19.23
N VAL A 30 62.12 46.14 -19.41
CA VAL A 30 61.55 46.67 -20.66
C VAL A 30 62.59 47.47 -21.44
N VAL A 31 62.60 47.32 -22.76
CA VAL A 31 63.54 48.03 -23.66
C VAL A 31 62.86 49.28 -24.22
N LYS A 32 63.64 50.33 -24.47
CA LYS A 32 63.15 51.51 -25.18
C LYS A 32 62.41 51.12 -26.47
N GLY A 33 61.18 51.61 -26.63
CA GLY A 33 60.33 51.37 -27.79
C GLY A 33 59.45 50.13 -27.71
N THR A 34 59.47 49.37 -26.61
CA THR A 34 58.53 48.25 -26.37
C THR A 34 57.44 48.63 -25.36
N CYS A 35 56.39 47.83 -25.25
CA CYS A 35 55.36 47.96 -24.21
C CYS A 35 55.33 46.70 -23.34
N LEU A 36 54.59 46.75 -22.22
CA LEU A 36 54.35 45.56 -21.39
C LEU A 36 53.46 44.56 -22.13
N GLY A 37 53.56 43.29 -21.72
CA GLY A 37 52.61 42.25 -22.13
C GLY A 37 51.17 42.64 -21.75
N PRO A 38 50.16 42.15 -22.50
CA PRO A 38 48.75 42.49 -22.25
C PRO A 38 48.21 41.96 -20.91
N ASP A 39 48.95 41.09 -20.24
CA ASP A 39 48.71 40.50 -18.92
C ASP A 39 49.42 41.26 -17.78
N CYS A 40 50.16 42.33 -18.10
CA CYS A 40 50.98 43.08 -17.15
C CYS A 40 50.50 44.52 -17.01
N THR A 41 50.46 45.01 -15.77
CA THR A 41 50.12 46.41 -15.45
C THR A 41 51.12 47.05 -14.50
N GLN A 42 51.43 48.34 -14.72
CA GLN A 42 52.23 49.14 -13.80
C GLN A 42 51.43 49.59 -12.57
N SER A 43 50.10 49.46 -12.60
CA SER A 43 49.26 49.63 -11.42
C SER A 43 49.48 48.41 -10.53
N VAL A 44 50.39 48.51 -9.55
CA VAL A 44 50.76 47.36 -8.72
C VAL A 44 49.71 47.14 -7.63
N PHE A 45 49.07 45.98 -7.64
CA PHE A 45 48.28 45.47 -6.53
C PHE A 45 49.16 44.63 -5.61
N THR A 46 49.09 44.90 -4.31
CA THR A 46 49.76 44.08 -3.28
C THR A 46 48.69 43.58 -2.34
N PRO A 47 48.41 42.25 -2.33
CA PRO A 47 47.44 41.68 -1.41
C PRO A 47 47.78 42.02 0.04
N SER A 48 46.76 42.33 0.85
CA SER A 48 46.94 42.65 2.27
C SER A 48 47.33 41.43 3.11
N ALA A 49 46.96 40.23 2.67
CA ALA A 49 47.28 38.95 3.30
C ALA A 49 47.27 37.82 2.25
N GLU A 50 47.73 36.62 2.64
CA GLU A 50 47.56 35.41 1.85
C GLU A 50 46.07 35.11 1.62
N GLY A 51 45.71 34.67 0.41
CA GLY A 51 44.33 34.40 0.02
C GLY A 51 43.51 35.63 -0.35
N LYS A 52 44.12 36.82 -0.44
CA LYS A 52 43.48 38.02 -0.98
C LYS A 52 43.79 38.20 -2.46
N THR A 53 42.81 38.67 -3.23
CA THR A 53 42.97 38.98 -4.65
C THR A 53 42.15 40.19 -5.08
N ALA A 54 42.36 40.66 -6.30
CA ALA A 54 41.59 41.72 -6.93
C ALA A 54 41.53 41.48 -8.44
N ARG A 55 40.52 42.06 -9.10
CA ARG A 55 40.36 41.99 -10.56
C ARG A 55 40.80 43.30 -11.19
N PHE A 56 41.70 43.22 -12.16
CA PHE A 56 42.14 44.35 -12.96
C PHE A 56 41.15 44.63 -14.09
N ASP A 57 40.63 45.85 -14.16
CA ASP A 57 39.84 46.32 -15.28
C ASP A 57 40.74 47.05 -16.28
N VAL A 58 40.97 46.40 -17.43
CA VAL A 58 41.82 46.90 -18.51
C VAL A 58 41.28 48.20 -19.13
N LYS A 59 39.97 48.49 -19.05
CA LYS A 59 39.38 49.71 -19.62
C LYS A 59 39.61 50.92 -18.73
N THR A 60 39.55 50.73 -17.41
CA THR A 60 39.72 51.81 -16.42
C THR A 60 41.13 51.87 -15.86
N GLU A 61 41.97 50.87 -16.16
CA GLU A 61 43.33 50.66 -15.67
C GLU A 61 43.42 50.65 -14.12
N ARG A 62 42.38 50.13 -13.47
CA ARG A 62 42.25 50.08 -12.02
C ARG A 62 41.95 48.67 -11.52
N TRP A 63 42.43 48.38 -10.32
CA TRP A 63 42.02 47.20 -9.58
C TRP A 63 40.66 47.42 -8.94
N SER A 64 39.86 46.36 -8.89
CA SER A 64 38.68 46.29 -8.02
C SER A 64 39.09 46.44 -6.55
N PRO A 65 38.13 46.67 -5.65
CA PRO A 65 38.35 46.41 -4.24
C PRO A 65 38.91 44.99 -4.03
N GLU A 66 39.76 44.86 -3.02
CA GLU A 66 40.31 43.57 -2.60
C GLU A 66 39.20 42.66 -2.06
N ILE A 67 39.25 41.39 -2.42
CA ILE A 67 38.34 40.34 -1.98
C ILE A 67 39.11 39.13 -1.45
N ASP A 68 38.43 38.28 -0.70
CA ASP A 68 38.91 36.93 -0.40
C ASP A 68 38.80 36.05 -1.66
N ASP A 69 39.85 35.28 -1.94
CA ASP A 69 39.86 34.34 -3.06
C ASP A 69 39.03 33.10 -2.69
N ALA A 70 37.78 33.10 -3.14
CA ALA A 70 36.85 32.01 -2.89
C ALA A 70 37.34 30.67 -3.48
N THR A 71 38.22 30.67 -4.49
CA THR A 71 38.76 29.43 -5.10
C THR A 71 39.63 28.63 -4.13
N LEU A 72 40.11 29.26 -3.06
CA LEU A 72 40.92 28.62 -2.02
C LEU A 72 40.07 28.00 -0.91
N VAL A 73 38.77 28.28 -0.88
CA VAL A 73 37.86 27.80 0.16
C VAL A 73 37.20 26.51 -0.31
N PRO A 74 37.57 25.34 0.24
CA PRO A 74 36.88 24.10 -0.08
C PRO A 74 35.48 24.11 0.52
N PHE A 75 34.54 23.49 -0.19
CA PHE A 75 33.22 23.16 0.34
C PHE A 75 32.86 21.72 -0.05
N TYR A 76 31.83 21.18 0.57
CA TYR A 76 31.47 19.77 0.49
C TYR A 76 30.00 19.60 0.10
N SER A 77 29.69 18.51 -0.62
CA SER A 77 28.32 18.03 -0.78
C SER A 77 27.84 17.32 0.48
N VAL A 78 26.55 17.00 0.55
CA VAL A 78 25.96 16.20 1.64
C VAL A 78 26.63 14.86 1.86
N ASP A 79 27.28 14.28 0.84
CA ASP A 79 27.98 13.00 0.91
C ASP A 79 29.50 13.15 1.13
N GLY A 80 29.94 14.35 1.49
CA GLY A 80 31.34 14.64 1.83
C GLY A 80 32.28 14.78 0.62
N VAL A 81 31.75 14.86 -0.61
CA VAL A 81 32.56 15.12 -1.81
C VAL A 81 33.03 16.56 -1.78
N ARG A 82 34.34 16.79 -1.98
CA ARG A 82 34.98 18.11 -1.93
C ARG A 82 34.93 18.83 -3.27
N TYR A 83 34.63 20.12 -3.23
CA TYR A 83 34.55 21.05 -4.35
C TYR A 83 35.27 22.37 -4.06
N PHE A 84 35.50 23.15 -5.12
CA PHE A 84 36.01 24.52 -5.12
C PHE A 84 35.21 25.34 -6.14
N VAL A 85 35.13 26.65 -5.94
CA VAL A 85 34.60 27.55 -6.98
C VAL A 85 35.69 27.85 -8.01
N ASP A 86 35.29 28.05 -9.27
CA ASP A 86 36.24 28.25 -10.37
C ASP A 86 36.77 29.69 -10.47
N GLU A 87 36.11 30.65 -9.82
CA GLU A 87 36.45 32.08 -9.86
C GLU A 87 36.56 32.68 -8.46
N PRO A 88 37.52 33.59 -8.22
CA PRO A 88 37.71 34.20 -6.89
C PRO A 88 36.51 34.99 -6.35
N ASP A 89 35.68 35.58 -7.21
CA ASP A 89 34.41 36.23 -6.84
C ASP A 89 33.18 35.33 -7.07
N GLY A 90 33.40 34.03 -7.32
CA GLY A 90 32.34 33.06 -7.54
C GLY A 90 31.47 32.86 -6.31
N ALA A 91 30.15 32.83 -6.50
CA ALA A 91 29.21 32.52 -5.43
C ALA A 91 29.22 31.02 -5.12
N PHE A 92 29.25 30.67 -3.83
CA PHE A 92 29.03 29.30 -3.41
C PHE A 92 27.58 28.89 -3.66
N PRO A 93 27.34 27.64 -4.09
CA PRO A 93 25.98 27.15 -4.24
C PRO A 93 25.28 27.06 -2.88
N GLU A 94 23.94 27.16 -2.87
CA GLU A 94 23.15 27.14 -1.63
C GLU A 94 23.33 25.85 -0.81
N TRP A 95 23.70 24.74 -1.46
CA TRP A 95 23.93 23.45 -0.81
C TRP A 95 25.35 23.30 -0.24
N ALA A 96 26.23 24.28 -0.40
CA ALA A 96 27.63 24.19 0.03
C ALA A 96 27.75 24.01 1.55
N ILE A 97 28.43 22.94 1.96
CA ILE A 97 28.77 22.70 3.36
C ILE A 97 30.24 23.06 3.56
N PHE A 98 30.53 23.96 4.50
CA PHE A 98 31.91 24.39 4.80
C PHE A 98 32.54 23.61 5.95
N GLU A 99 31.74 22.88 6.73
CA GLU A 99 32.25 21.98 7.75
C GLU A 99 32.97 20.80 7.10
N VAL A 100 34.21 20.56 7.50
CA VAL A 100 35.00 19.43 6.98
C VAL A 100 34.38 18.11 7.45
N PRO A 101 34.14 17.14 6.55
CA PRO A 101 33.64 15.84 6.95
C PRO A 101 34.58 15.14 7.95
N PRO A 102 34.05 14.34 8.89
CA PRO A 102 34.86 13.56 9.81
C PRO A 102 35.71 12.55 9.04
N VAL A 103 36.81 12.10 9.64
CA VAL A 103 37.63 11.01 9.08
C VAL A 103 36.83 9.69 9.17
N TYR A 104 36.83 8.93 8.08
CA TYR A 104 36.16 7.62 7.96
C TYR A 104 36.97 6.68 7.06
N GLU A 105 36.62 5.40 7.04
CA GLU A 105 37.24 4.39 6.18
C GLU A 105 36.47 4.22 4.85
N PRO A 106 36.96 4.71 3.70
CA PRO A 106 36.15 4.77 2.47
C PRO A 106 35.75 3.41 1.87
N GLN A 107 36.37 2.31 2.33
CA GLN A 107 36.03 0.96 1.87
C GLN A 107 34.86 0.34 2.66
N THR A 108 34.62 0.81 3.88
CA THR A 108 33.67 0.22 4.83
C THR A 108 32.63 1.23 5.31
N GLN A 109 32.87 2.52 5.10
CA GLN A 109 32.06 3.62 5.62
C GLN A 109 31.89 4.73 4.58
N THR A 110 30.85 5.53 4.79
CA THR A 110 30.60 6.79 4.10
C THR A 110 30.21 7.87 5.10
N VAL A 111 30.11 9.11 4.64
CA VAL A 111 29.63 10.24 5.45
C VAL A 111 28.39 10.84 4.82
N HIS A 112 27.48 11.33 5.66
CA HIS A 112 26.30 12.06 5.23
C HIS A 112 25.99 13.22 6.18
N HIS A 113 25.72 14.40 5.64
CA HIS A 113 25.38 15.59 6.41
C HIS A 113 23.87 15.81 6.44
N ASP A 114 23.28 15.85 7.64
CA ASP A 114 21.82 15.95 7.84
C ASP A 114 21.28 17.40 7.89
N GLY A 115 22.12 18.37 7.53
CA GLY A 115 21.85 19.80 7.63
C GLY A 115 22.24 20.41 8.99
N LYS A 116 22.55 19.59 9.99
CA LYS A 116 23.04 20.04 11.30
C LYS A 116 24.44 19.53 11.63
N LYS A 117 24.74 18.30 11.23
CA LYS A 117 26.03 17.65 11.50
C LYS A 117 26.33 16.53 10.50
N TRP A 118 27.59 16.16 10.46
CA TRP A 118 28.04 14.93 9.81
C TRP A 118 27.67 13.68 10.59
N ARG A 119 27.35 12.61 9.86
CA ARG A 119 27.20 11.25 10.37
C ARG A 119 28.07 10.30 9.55
N VAL A 120 28.85 9.47 10.24
CA VAL A 120 29.57 8.35 9.62
C VAL A 120 28.62 7.15 9.60
N LEU A 121 28.47 6.51 8.44
CA LEU A 121 27.57 5.40 8.21
C LEU A 121 28.36 4.24 7.64
N ASP A 122 28.11 3.02 8.12
CA ASP A 122 28.69 1.82 7.53
C ASP A 122 28.08 1.57 6.14
N ILE A 123 28.92 1.20 5.18
CA ILE A 123 28.50 0.75 3.86
C ILE A 123 27.92 -0.66 4.02
N LYS A 124 26.59 -0.76 3.98
CA LYS A 124 25.85 -2.03 4.05
C LYS A 124 25.26 -2.44 2.71
N THR A 125 25.76 -1.93 1.59
CA THR A 125 25.29 -2.27 0.25
C THR A 125 25.29 -3.78 0.04
N GLY A 126 24.16 -4.32 -0.41
CA GLY A 126 23.95 -5.77 -0.56
C GLY A 126 23.52 -6.50 0.73
N ALA A 127 23.53 -5.86 1.90
CA ALA A 127 22.98 -6.43 3.11
C ALA A 127 21.45 -6.53 3.00
N ARG A 128 20.90 -7.57 3.63
CA ARG A 128 19.45 -7.79 3.72
C ARG A 128 18.89 -7.10 4.94
N TYR A 129 17.71 -6.55 4.78
CA TYR A 129 16.89 -6.02 5.86
C TYR A 129 15.43 -6.37 5.60
N TRP A 130 14.59 -6.26 6.63
CA TRP A 130 13.18 -6.62 6.55
C TRP A 130 12.31 -5.46 7.02
N ASP A 131 11.16 -5.29 6.37
CA ASP A 131 10.14 -4.37 6.83
C ASP A 131 9.28 -4.97 7.95
N LYS A 132 8.33 -4.18 8.46
CA LYS A 132 7.47 -4.61 9.55
C LYS A 132 6.56 -5.80 9.24
N GLU A 133 6.34 -6.14 7.97
CA GLU A 133 5.58 -7.31 7.53
C GLU A 133 6.47 -8.52 7.21
N GLY A 134 7.78 -8.43 7.43
CA GLY A 134 8.72 -9.51 7.15
C GLY A 134 9.11 -9.65 5.69
N ARG A 135 8.88 -8.63 4.85
CA ARG A 135 9.33 -8.66 3.45
C ARG A 135 10.81 -8.32 3.38
N GLU A 136 11.57 -9.20 2.74
CA GLU A 136 13.01 -9.03 2.53
C GLU A 136 13.29 -7.92 1.51
N GLN A 137 14.26 -7.07 1.83
CA GLN A 137 14.79 -6.01 0.99
C GLN A 137 16.31 -6.03 1.04
N VAL A 138 16.94 -5.36 0.07
CA VAL A 138 18.40 -5.28 -0.06
C VAL A 138 18.82 -3.82 -0.13
N VAL A 139 19.88 -3.47 0.59
CA VAL A 139 20.47 -2.14 0.54
C VAL A 139 21.08 -1.89 -0.83
N ALA A 140 20.52 -0.93 -1.57
CA ALA A 140 20.95 -0.62 -2.93
C ALA A 140 22.17 0.32 -2.99
N GLU A 141 22.28 1.25 -2.03
CA GLU A 141 23.24 2.35 -2.08
C GLU A 141 23.98 2.51 -0.75
N PRO A 142 25.24 3.01 -0.77
CA PRO A 142 25.95 3.39 0.44
C PRO A 142 25.22 4.54 1.16
N GLY A 143 25.43 4.67 2.48
CA GLY A 143 24.78 5.73 3.26
C GLY A 143 23.30 5.45 3.58
N PHE A 144 22.82 4.24 3.30
CA PHE A 144 21.49 3.80 3.69
C PHE A 144 21.30 3.84 5.20
N VAL A 145 20.24 4.51 5.63
CA VAL A 145 19.79 4.54 7.02
C VAL A 145 18.56 3.65 7.12
N LEU A 146 18.60 2.68 8.02
CA LEU A 146 17.48 1.78 8.26
C LEU A 146 16.28 2.59 8.78
N PRO A 147 15.09 2.48 8.16
CA PRO A 147 13.89 3.12 8.70
C PRO A 147 13.47 2.52 10.05
N ASP A 148 12.74 3.31 10.86
CA ASP A 148 12.38 2.95 12.24
C ASP A 148 11.50 1.68 12.34
N ASP A 149 10.74 1.36 11.30
CA ASP A 149 9.86 0.19 11.21
C ASP A 149 10.49 -1.00 10.47
N HIS A 150 11.82 -0.99 10.32
CA HIS A 150 12.58 -2.07 9.69
C HIS A 150 13.60 -2.66 10.68
N THR A 151 14.14 -3.84 10.33
CA THR A 151 15.19 -4.49 11.11
C THR A 151 16.24 -5.18 10.23
N TRP A 152 17.46 -5.29 10.75
CA TRP A 152 18.52 -6.14 10.18
C TRP A 152 18.37 -7.61 10.59
N GLU A 153 17.49 -7.91 11.56
CA GLU A 153 17.26 -9.26 12.05
C GLU A 153 16.24 -9.97 11.17
N ALA A 154 16.60 -11.11 10.61
CA ALA A 154 15.67 -11.92 9.82
C ALA A 154 14.45 -12.36 10.68
N PRO A 155 13.25 -12.43 10.10
CA PRO A 155 12.08 -12.94 10.80
C PRO A 155 12.27 -14.41 11.20
N PRO A 156 11.66 -14.86 12.31
CA PRO A 156 11.62 -16.27 12.68
C PRO A 156 10.88 -17.10 11.61
N HIS A 157 11.04 -18.42 11.70
CA HIS A 157 10.24 -19.34 10.89
C HIS A 157 8.74 -19.15 11.18
N VAL A 158 7.95 -19.02 10.12
CA VAL A 158 6.49 -18.81 10.21
C VAL A 158 5.78 -20.15 10.01
N GLU A 159 4.97 -20.55 11.00
CA GLU A 159 4.12 -21.73 10.91
C GLU A 159 2.84 -21.46 10.11
N GLU A 160 2.19 -22.52 9.62
CA GLU A 160 0.92 -22.39 8.89
C GLU A 160 -0.15 -21.74 9.77
N GLY A 161 -0.87 -20.76 9.22
CA GLY A 161 -1.89 -19.99 9.94
C GLY A 161 -1.34 -18.84 10.80
N PHE A 162 -0.05 -18.51 10.67
CA PHE A 162 0.56 -17.35 11.30
C PHE A 162 1.23 -16.45 10.27
N ALA A 163 1.43 -15.19 10.64
CA ALA A 163 2.30 -14.24 9.97
C ALA A 163 3.27 -13.64 11.00
N VAL A 164 4.35 -13.05 10.51
CA VAL A 164 5.31 -12.32 11.33
C VAL A 164 5.07 -10.82 11.23
N VAL A 165 5.15 -10.12 12.36
CA VAL A 165 5.08 -8.65 12.41
C VAL A 165 6.21 -8.12 13.29
N LEU A 166 6.89 -7.07 12.83
CA LEU A 166 7.88 -6.34 13.63
C LEU A 166 7.18 -5.30 14.49
N GLU A 167 7.23 -5.46 15.81
CA GLU A 167 6.64 -4.50 16.74
C GLU A 167 7.65 -4.12 17.80
N HIS A 168 7.95 -2.82 17.91
CA HIS A 168 8.95 -2.28 18.84
C HIS A 168 10.34 -2.93 18.65
N GLY A 169 10.74 -3.15 17.40
CA GLY A 169 12.02 -3.76 17.04
C GLY A 169 12.13 -5.26 17.34
N LYS A 170 11.01 -5.94 17.63
CA LYS A 170 11.00 -7.39 17.89
C LYS A 170 9.95 -8.09 17.04
N TRP A 171 10.32 -9.24 16.49
CA TRP A 171 9.40 -10.09 15.76
C TRP A 171 8.36 -10.72 16.69
N ARG A 172 7.09 -10.65 16.28
CA ARG A 172 5.97 -11.37 16.89
C ARG A 172 5.28 -12.20 15.84
N LEU A 173 4.87 -13.41 16.23
CA LEU A 173 3.97 -14.24 15.43
C LEU A 173 2.53 -13.85 15.79
N VAL A 174 1.74 -13.57 14.77
CA VAL A 174 0.32 -13.23 14.89
C VAL A 174 -0.49 -14.19 14.04
N GLU A 175 -1.69 -14.53 14.48
CA GLU A 175 -2.60 -15.38 13.71
C GLU A 175 -2.87 -14.74 12.33
N ASP A 176 -2.83 -15.55 11.28
CA ASP A 176 -3.12 -15.12 9.91
C ASP A 176 -4.28 -15.93 9.35
N TYR A 177 -5.46 -15.33 9.45
CA TYR A 177 -6.68 -15.88 8.86
C TYR A 177 -7.11 -15.12 7.62
N ARG A 178 -6.25 -14.27 7.05
CA ARG A 178 -6.63 -13.43 5.91
C ARG A 178 -7.09 -14.27 4.73
N GLY A 179 -8.12 -13.81 4.03
CA GLY A 179 -8.76 -14.55 2.93
C GLY A 179 -9.69 -15.68 3.37
N GLN A 180 -9.72 -16.04 4.66
CA GLN A 180 -10.73 -16.95 5.20
C GLN A 180 -12.02 -16.21 5.51
N ILE A 181 -13.14 -16.92 5.47
CA ILE A 181 -14.45 -16.38 5.83
C ILE A 181 -14.74 -16.69 7.30
N GLN A 182 -15.07 -15.65 8.06
CA GLN A 182 -15.59 -15.77 9.42
C GLN A 182 -17.10 -15.57 9.44
N TYR A 183 -17.77 -16.24 10.38
CA TYR A 183 -19.23 -16.24 10.56
C TYR A 183 -19.60 -15.75 11.96
N GLN A 184 -20.61 -14.90 12.07
CA GLN A 184 -21.09 -14.41 13.35
C GLN A 184 -21.80 -15.55 14.12
N LYS A 185 -21.36 -15.83 15.36
CA LYS A 185 -21.91 -16.92 16.19
C LYS A 185 -23.38 -16.73 16.59
N ASN A 186 -23.98 -15.57 16.34
CA ASN A 186 -25.37 -15.29 16.70
C ASN A 186 -26.33 -16.23 15.95
N ASP A 187 -26.32 -16.19 14.61
CA ASP A 187 -27.20 -16.99 13.77
C ASP A 187 -26.53 -17.54 12.50
N GLY A 188 -25.25 -17.24 12.27
CA GLY A 188 -24.49 -17.67 11.08
C GLY A 188 -24.94 -17.04 9.77
N SER A 189 -25.84 -16.05 9.79
CA SER A 189 -26.36 -15.38 8.58
C SER A 189 -25.42 -14.31 8.04
N VAL A 190 -24.57 -13.74 8.91
CA VAL A 190 -23.57 -12.73 8.56
C VAL A 190 -22.20 -13.40 8.46
N SER A 191 -21.54 -13.16 7.34
CA SER A 191 -20.18 -13.61 7.06
C SER A 191 -19.32 -12.48 6.50
N GLU A 192 -18.04 -12.48 6.85
CA GLU A 192 -17.08 -11.49 6.37
C GLU A 192 -15.75 -12.17 6.07
N GLU A 193 -15.04 -11.69 5.05
CA GLU A 193 -13.64 -12.08 4.82
C GLU A 193 -12.75 -11.42 5.88
N VAL A 194 -11.79 -12.18 6.41
CA VAL A 194 -10.76 -11.62 7.27
C VAL A 194 -9.74 -10.90 6.40
N THR A 195 -9.51 -9.62 6.66
CA THR A 195 -8.54 -8.79 5.91
C THR A 195 -7.31 -8.41 6.73
N ASP A 196 -7.47 -8.40 8.05
CA ASP A 196 -6.44 -7.94 8.98
C ASP A 196 -5.72 -9.14 9.63
N LEU A 197 -4.48 -8.91 10.04
CA LEU A 197 -3.73 -9.86 10.86
C LEU A 197 -4.24 -9.87 12.30
N GLY A 198 -4.08 -11.03 12.95
CA GLY A 198 -4.46 -11.25 14.34
C GLY A 198 -5.71 -12.12 14.49
N PRO A 199 -6.24 -12.20 15.72
CA PRO A 199 -7.36 -13.08 16.01
C PRO A 199 -8.63 -12.62 15.29
N ILE A 200 -9.47 -13.59 14.92
CA ILE A 200 -10.81 -13.30 14.40
C ILE A 200 -11.63 -12.50 15.41
N LYS A 201 -12.65 -11.78 14.90
CA LYS A 201 -13.50 -10.91 15.72
C LYS A 201 -14.13 -11.69 16.89
N GLN A 202 -14.22 -11.05 18.06
CA GLN A 202 -14.90 -11.65 19.20
C GLN A 202 -16.36 -11.94 18.85
N GLY A 203 -16.84 -13.14 19.16
CA GLY A 203 -18.19 -13.58 18.79
C GLY A 203 -18.29 -14.17 17.38
N TRP A 204 -17.17 -14.40 16.69
CA TRP A 204 -17.12 -15.02 15.37
C TRP A 204 -16.43 -16.39 15.41
N THR A 205 -16.56 -17.15 14.32
CA THR A 205 -15.97 -18.47 14.09
C THR A 205 -15.58 -18.64 12.63
N LEU A 206 -14.47 -19.34 12.35
CA LEU A 206 -14.09 -19.74 10.98
C LEU A 206 -14.84 -20.99 10.50
N LYS A 207 -15.54 -21.69 11.40
CA LYS A 207 -16.39 -22.82 11.01
C LYS A 207 -17.62 -22.29 10.29
N SER A 208 -17.90 -22.76 9.08
CA SER A 208 -19.15 -22.46 8.35
C SER A 208 -20.33 -23.22 8.96
N PRO A 209 -21.54 -22.62 9.03
CA PRO A 209 -22.76 -23.39 9.23
C PRO A 209 -22.96 -24.35 8.04
N ASN A 210 -23.59 -25.49 8.29
CA ASN A 210 -23.95 -26.46 7.25
C ASN A 210 -25.31 -26.12 6.63
N SER A 211 -26.16 -25.42 7.38
CA SER A 211 -27.48 -24.98 6.91
C SER A 211 -27.83 -23.58 7.42
N PRO A 212 -28.74 -22.85 6.75
CA PRO A 212 -29.28 -21.58 7.26
C PRO A 212 -30.00 -21.71 8.60
N PHE A 213 -30.38 -22.93 8.99
CA PHE A 213 -31.11 -23.23 10.22
C PHE A 213 -30.20 -23.65 11.38
N ASP A 214 -28.88 -23.61 11.18
CA ASP A 214 -27.95 -23.89 12.25
C ASP A 214 -27.85 -22.72 13.23
N VAL A 215 -27.58 -23.03 14.50
CA VAL A 215 -27.30 -22.09 15.58
C VAL A 215 -26.03 -22.50 16.31
N TRP A 216 -25.28 -21.53 16.84
CA TRP A 216 -24.04 -21.80 17.52
C TRP A 216 -24.29 -22.26 18.97
N LYS A 217 -24.03 -23.54 19.26
CA LYS A 217 -24.19 -24.13 20.60
C LYS A 217 -22.99 -25.02 20.91
N GLN A 218 -22.42 -24.90 22.10
CA GLN A 218 -21.31 -25.76 22.57
C GLN A 218 -20.11 -25.77 21.60
N ASN A 219 -19.71 -24.58 21.12
CA ASN A 219 -18.54 -24.40 20.24
C ASN A 219 -18.63 -25.09 18.86
N ARG A 220 -19.84 -25.33 18.37
CA ARG A 220 -20.13 -25.87 17.04
C ARG A 220 -21.50 -25.40 16.51
N TRP A 221 -21.67 -25.47 15.19
CA TRP A 221 -22.97 -25.32 14.56
C TRP A 221 -23.84 -26.54 14.82
N GLN A 222 -25.09 -26.32 15.22
CA GLN A 222 -26.08 -27.36 15.43
C GLN A 222 -27.37 -26.95 14.76
N TYR A 223 -27.97 -27.86 13.99
CA TYR A 223 -29.26 -27.65 13.34
C TYR A 223 -30.34 -27.35 14.40
N ASP A 224 -31.11 -26.29 14.18
CA ASP A 224 -32.22 -25.89 15.04
C ASP A 224 -33.56 -26.01 14.32
N ARG A 225 -34.33 -27.02 14.72
CA ARG A 225 -35.66 -27.31 14.17
C ARG A 225 -36.62 -26.14 14.33
N GLU A 226 -36.49 -25.36 15.41
CA GLU A 226 -37.37 -24.20 15.64
C GLU A 226 -37.00 -23.02 14.73
N LYS A 227 -35.73 -22.88 14.35
CA LYS A 227 -35.29 -21.91 13.34
C LYS A 227 -35.79 -22.26 11.95
N GLU A 228 -35.87 -23.55 11.59
CA GLU A 228 -36.45 -23.99 10.30
C GLU A 228 -37.98 -23.87 10.27
N ARG A 229 -38.66 -24.04 11.42
CA ARG A 229 -40.13 -24.18 11.49
C ARG A 229 -40.92 -23.18 10.64
N PRO A 230 -40.64 -21.86 10.62
CA PRO A 230 -41.38 -20.92 9.80
C PRO A 230 -41.25 -21.20 8.29
N ALA A 231 -40.03 -21.46 7.80
CA ALA A 231 -39.77 -21.75 6.40
C ALA A 231 -40.43 -23.08 5.97
N LYS A 232 -40.32 -24.11 6.82
CA LYS A 232 -40.99 -25.39 6.59
C LYS A 232 -42.52 -25.23 6.55
N ALA A 233 -43.11 -24.46 7.47
CA ALA A 233 -44.55 -24.20 7.51
C ALA A 233 -45.07 -23.51 6.25
N VAL A 234 -44.31 -22.54 5.72
CA VAL A 234 -44.63 -21.90 4.44
C VAL A 234 -44.60 -22.93 3.30
N ASN A 235 -43.53 -23.72 3.20
CA ASN A 235 -43.39 -24.75 2.16
C ASN A 235 -44.53 -25.79 2.21
N GLU A 236 -44.88 -26.28 3.40
CA GLU A 236 -45.97 -27.25 3.57
C GLU A 236 -47.35 -26.64 3.26
N ARG A 237 -47.59 -25.36 3.61
CA ARG A 237 -48.82 -24.64 3.22
C ARG A 237 -48.92 -24.45 1.71
N HIS A 238 -47.81 -24.16 1.03
CA HIS A 238 -47.78 -24.07 -0.42
C HIS A 238 -48.13 -25.41 -1.09
N TRP A 239 -47.51 -26.51 -0.64
CA TRP A 239 -47.84 -27.85 -1.13
C TRP A 239 -49.33 -28.18 -0.92
N ARG A 240 -49.84 -27.97 0.31
CA ARG A 240 -51.25 -28.18 0.66
C ARG A 240 -52.17 -27.39 -0.24
N ASN A 241 -51.89 -26.10 -0.44
CA ASN A 241 -52.72 -25.22 -1.29
C ASN A 241 -52.77 -25.72 -2.74
N GLY A 242 -51.63 -26.16 -3.29
CA GLY A 242 -51.58 -26.72 -4.64
C GLY A 242 -52.45 -27.97 -4.79
N LYS A 243 -52.34 -28.90 -3.84
CA LYS A 243 -53.18 -30.12 -3.82
C LYS A 243 -54.65 -29.80 -3.62
N LEU A 244 -54.97 -28.90 -2.69
CA LEU A 244 -56.35 -28.52 -2.37
C LEU A 244 -57.04 -27.88 -3.58
N THR A 245 -56.36 -27.00 -4.32
CA THR A 245 -56.88 -26.42 -5.56
C THR A 245 -57.22 -27.49 -6.59
N SER A 246 -56.33 -28.46 -6.81
CA SER A 246 -56.57 -29.57 -7.75
C SER A 246 -57.80 -30.40 -7.36
N ILE A 247 -57.94 -30.72 -6.06
CA ILE A 247 -59.08 -31.48 -5.55
C ILE A 247 -60.38 -30.68 -5.69
N ILE A 248 -60.38 -29.39 -5.33
CA ILE A 248 -61.56 -28.54 -5.48
C ILE A 248 -61.99 -28.48 -6.94
N GLN A 249 -61.06 -28.33 -7.89
CA GLN A 249 -61.38 -28.35 -9.32
C GLN A 249 -62.03 -29.67 -9.77
N ARG A 250 -61.55 -30.82 -9.27
CA ARG A 250 -62.14 -32.14 -9.55
C ARG A 250 -63.53 -32.29 -8.94
N LEU A 251 -63.73 -31.82 -7.70
CA LEU A 251 -65.04 -31.80 -7.04
C LEU A 251 -66.03 -30.95 -7.83
N GLU A 252 -65.65 -29.73 -8.19
CA GLU A 252 -66.48 -28.84 -9.01
C GLU A 252 -66.78 -29.43 -10.40
N GLN A 253 -65.83 -30.14 -11.02
CA GLN A 253 -66.05 -30.83 -12.29
C GLN A 253 -67.17 -31.88 -12.16
N TYR A 254 -67.10 -32.72 -11.11
CA TYR A 254 -68.11 -33.74 -10.84
C TYR A 254 -69.50 -33.13 -10.58
N GLU A 255 -69.57 -32.11 -9.72
CA GLU A 255 -70.83 -31.42 -9.41
C GLU A 255 -71.46 -30.74 -10.64
N ARG A 256 -70.64 -30.18 -11.55
CA ARG A 256 -71.12 -29.60 -12.81
C ARG A 256 -71.63 -30.68 -13.76
N ASP A 257 -70.92 -31.80 -13.89
CA ASP A 257 -71.30 -32.92 -14.78
C ASP A 257 -72.62 -33.58 -14.33
N LEU A 258 -72.89 -33.65 -13.02
CA LEU A 258 -74.18 -34.12 -12.49
C LEU A 258 -75.38 -33.27 -12.95
N ARG A 259 -75.17 -31.97 -13.23
CA ARG A 259 -76.21 -31.05 -13.74
C ARG A 259 -76.47 -31.21 -15.23
N VAL A 260 -75.62 -31.95 -15.94
CA VAL A 260 -75.78 -32.28 -17.36
C VAL A 260 -76.57 -33.60 -17.47
N PRO A 261 -77.51 -33.73 -18.43
CA PRO A 261 -78.18 -35.00 -18.69
C PRO A 261 -77.18 -36.12 -18.96
N GLU A 262 -77.47 -37.33 -18.47
CA GLU A 262 -76.53 -38.46 -18.44
C GLU A 262 -75.89 -38.77 -19.80
N ALA A 263 -76.65 -38.65 -20.89
CA ALA A 263 -76.18 -38.90 -22.25
C ALA A 263 -75.07 -37.93 -22.74
N TYR A 264 -74.89 -36.79 -22.07
CA TYR A 264 -73.90 -35.76 -22.44
C TYR A 264 -72.81 -35.58 -21.36
N ARG A 265 -72.81 -36.42 -20.32
CA ARG A 265 -71.77 -36.37 -19.28
C ARG A 265 -70.43 -36.80 -19.86
N THR A 266 -69.38 -36.12 -19.43
CA THR A 266 -68.00 -36.38 -19.91
C THR A 266 -67.04 -36.73 -18.78
N GLY A 267 -67.50 -36.66 -17.51
CA GLY A 267 -66.70 -37.00 -16.35
C GLY A 267 -66.49 -38.51 -16.21
N ALA A 268 -65.23 -38.93 -16.03
CA ALA A 268 -64.87 -40.31 -15.68
C ALA A 268 -64.90 -40.60 -14.16
N LEU A 269 -65.34 -39.64 -13.34
CA LEU A 269 -65.36 -39.73 -11.89
C LEU A 269 -66.59 -40.50 -11.42
N THR A 270 -66.38 -41.53 -10.59
CA THR A 270 -67.47 -42.26 -9.94
C THR A 270 -67.89 -41.57 -8.64
N GLU A 271 -69.05 -41.96 -8.08
CA GLU A 271 -69.48 -41.50 -6.75
C GLU A 271 -68.44 -41.85 -5.67
N SER A 272 -67.81 -43.02 -5.76
CA SER A 272 -66.71 -43.41 -4.86
C SER A 272 -65.48 -42.53 -5.01
N ASP A 273 -65.15 -42.08 -6.23
CA ASP A 273 -64.04 -41.13 -6.44
C ASP A 273 -64.37 -39.76 -5.86
N TYR A 274 -65.63 -39.32 -5.96
CA TYR A 274 -66.11 -38.08 -5.35
C TYR A 274 -66.02 -38.12 -3.82
N GLU A 275 -66.43 -39.21 -3.17
CA GLU A 275 -66.29 -39.39 -1.72
C GLU A 275 -64.82 -39.38 -1.27
N ASN A 276 -63.93 -40.01 -2.06
CA ASN A 276 -62.50 -39.99 -1.79
C ASN A 276 -61.92 -38.56 -1.89
N LEU A 277 -62.32 -37.79 -2.91
CA LEU A 277 -61.91 -36.38 -3.05
C LEU A 277 -62.42 -35.50 -1.89
N LEU A 278 -63.63 -35.75 -1.38
CA LEU A 278 -64.15 -35.06 -0.19
C LEU A 278 -63.33 -35.40 1.07
N ALA A 279 -62.98 -36.68 1.24
CA ALA A 279 -62.12 -37.12 2.34
C ALA A 279 -60.73 -36.47 2.27
N ASP A 280 -60.13 -36.42 1.08
CA ASP A 280 -58.83 -35.80 0.84
C ASP A 280 -58.87 -34.28 1.05
N ARG A 281 -59.95 -33.61 0.59
CA ARG A 281 -60.18 -32.19 0.88
C ARG A 281 -60.19 -31.93 2.38
N LYS A 282 -60.91 -32.75 3.15
CA LYS A 282 -60.93 -32.62 4.62
C LYS A 282 -59.54 -32.84 5.21
N ALA A 283 -58.82 -33.88 4.80
CA ALA A 283 -57.48 -34.17 5.30
C ALA A 283 -56.49 -33.01 5.04
N LEU A 284 -56.54 -32.38 3.86
CA LEU A 284 -55.73 -31.21 3.54
C LEU A 284 -56.11 -29.98 4.36
N CYS A 285 -57.40 -29.77 4.64
CA CYS A 285 -57.87 -28.67 5.49
C CYS A 285 -57.40 -28.82 6.94
N ASP A 286 -57.45 -30.05 7.48
CA ASP A 286 -57.06 -30.35 8.87
C ASP A 286 -55.52 -30.39 9.05
N TYR A 287 -54.74 -30.56 7.98
CA TYR A 287 -53.28 -30.75 8.04
C TYR A 287 -52.49 -29.67 8.81
N PRO A 288 -52.76 -28.35 8.66
CA PRO A 288 -52.03 -27.32 9.41
C PRO A 288 -52.27 -27.34 10.91
N ASP A 289 -53.36 -27.95 11.36
CA ASP A 289 -53.74 -28.05 12.77
C ASP A 289 -53.18 -29.32 13.42
N ASN A 290 -52.47 -30.16 12.65
CA ASN A 290 -51.79 -31.33 13.16
C ASN A 290 -50.67 -30.91 14.16
N PRO A 291 -50.58 -31.52 15.36
CA PRO A 291 -49.53 -31.21 16.34
C PRO A 291 -48.10 -31.32 15.81
N ASP A 292 -47.85 -32.19 14.83
CA ASP A 292 -46.54 -32.40 14.23
C ASP A 292 -46.26 -31.42 13.07
N PHE A 293 -47.24 -30.60 12.65
CA PHE A 293 -47.05 -29.59 11.62
C PHE A 293 -45.93 -28.60 12.02
N PRO A 294 -44.98 -28.26 11.13
CA PRO A 294 -44.90 -28.61 9.69
C PRO A 294 -43.94 -29.77 9.37
N PHE A 295 -43.54 -30.54 10.37
CA PHE A 295 -42.50 -31.57 10.24
C PHE A 295 -43.05 -33.00 10.23
N GLY A 296 -44.31 -33.18 10.58
CA GLY A 296 -45.02 -34.45 10.49
C GLY A 296 -45.25 -34.88 9.04
N GLU A 297 -45.68 -36.14 8.89
CA GLU A 297 -46.00 -36.69 7.59
C GLU A 297 -47.15 -35.95 6.92
N ARG A 298 -47.05 -35.80 5.60
CA ARG A 298 -48.14 -35.28 4.77
C ARG A 298 -49.32 -36.27 4.80
N PRO A 299 -50.58 -35.80 4.76
CA PRO A 299 -51.73 -36.70 4.67
C PRO A 299 -51.65 -37.55 3.40
N ALA A 300 -51.89 -38.85 3.53
CA ALA A 300 -52.00 -39.75 2.39
C ALA A 300 -53.32 -39.49 1.65
N LEU A 301 -53.23 -38.93 0.44
CA LEU A 301 -54.39 -38.62 -0.38
C LEU A 301 -54.83 -39.86 -1.16
N ARG A 302 -56.10 -40.22 -1.03
CA ARG A 302 -56.72 -41.38 -1.68
C ARG A 302 -56.79 -41.22 -3.19
N SER A 303 -56.89 -39.98 -3.67
CA SER A 303 -56.85 -39.62 -5.09
C SER A 303 -55.49 -39.85 -5.74
N ASP A 304 -54.39 -39.86 -4.98
CA ASP A 304 -53.03 -40.00 -5.52
C ASP A 304 -52.67 -41.45 -5.90
N GLY A 305 -53.45 -42.46 -5.47
CA GLY A 305 -53.23 -43.88 -5.76
C GLY A 305 -53.93 -44.43 -7.01
N LYS A 306 -54.87 -43.69 -7.59
CA LYS A 306 -55.58 -44.06 -8.83
C LYS A 306 -55.06 -43.26 -10.03
N GLY A 307 -53.77 -43.41 -10.34
CA GLY A 307 -53.22 -43.02 -11.64
C GLY A 307 -53.19 -41.51 -11.92
N ALA A 308 -51.98 -41.01 -12.19
CA ALA A 308 -51.81 -40.02 -13.23
C ALA A 308 -52.48 -40.55 -14.51
N LEU A 309 -53.74 -40.20 -14.73
CA LEU A 309 -54.38 -40.34 -16.03
C LEU A 309 -54.10 -39.04 -16.77
N SER A 310 -53.08 -39.15 -17.63
CA SER A 310 -52.96 -38.46 -18.92
C SER A 310 -54.30 -38.16 -19.57
#